data_AF-X0WXH4-F1
#
_entry.id   AF-X0WXH4-F1
#
_cell.length_a   1.000
_cell.length_b   1.000
_cell.length_c   1.000
_cell.angle_alpha   90.00
_cell.angle_beta   90.00
_cell.angle_gamma   90.00
#
_symmetry.space_group_name_H-M   'P 1'
#
loop_
_entity.id
_entity.type
_entity.pdbx_description
1 polymer ?
#
loop_
_entity_poly.entity_id
_entity_poly.type
_entity_poly.pdbx_seq_one_letter_code
_entity_poly.pdbx_strand_id
1 'polypeptide(L)'
;MGLLFFSLCSNNKDAHFTDFVDPFIGTGGQGHTFPGASLPFGMVQLSPDTRMTEKDGFIGYHYSDDTIYGFSHTHLSGSSQVDFGDILLMPTVGHVNIQQGSTRHTESGYYSKFSHDKEEASPGYYRVWLGDYGIDVQLTATQRVGFHKYTFPQTENANVVLDLT
;
A
#
# COMPACT_ATOMS: atom_id res chain seq x y z
N MET A 1 -25.32 47.53 -31.69
CA MET A 1 -25.97 46.39 -31.04
C MET A 1 -25.16 45.14 -31.40
N GLY A 2 -24.12 44.82 -30.61
CA GLY A 2 -23.21 43.70 -30.91
C GLY A 2 -23.64 42.45 -30.14
N LEU A 3 -23.99 41.38 -30.85
CA LEU A 3 -24.36 40.11 -30.25
C LEU A 3 -23.07 39.35 -29.84
N LEU A 4 -22.89 39.14 -28.53
CA LEU A 4 -21.86 38.27 -27.97
C LEU A 4 -22.40 36.83 -27.91
N PHE A 5 -21.78 35.92 -28.66
CA PHE A 5 -22.01 34.48 -28.54
C PHE A 5 -21.10 33.91 -27.44
N PHE A 6 -21.70 33.45 -26.33
CA PHE A 6 -21.02 32.60 -25.36
C PHE A 6 -21.26 31.13 -25.74
N SER A 7 -20.22 30.47 -26.24
CA SER A 7 -20.22 29.01 -26.40
C SER A 7 -19.75 28.37 -25.10
N LEU A 8 -20.70 27.82 -24.33
CA LEU A 8 -20.42 26.94 -23.19
C LEU A 8 -20.07 25.55 -23.74
N CYS A 9 -18.78 25.24 -23.88
CA CYS A 9 -18.36 23.85 -23.99
C CYS A 9 -18.45 23.21 -22.59
N SER A 10 -19.51 22.43 -22.34
CA SER A 10 -19.54 21.52 -21.20
C SER A 10 -18.56 20.38 -21.48
N ASN A 11 -17.39 20.40 -20.84
CA ASN A 11 -16.51 19.23 -20.75
C ASN A 11 -17.16 18.24 -19.77
N ASN A 12 -18.14 17.47 -20.24
CA ASN A 12 -18.63 16.33 -19.50
C ASN A 12 -17.56 15.24 -19.61
N LYS A 13 -16.64 15.18 -18.65
CA LYS A 13 -15.79 14.01 -18.50
C LYS A 13 -16.71 12.90 -18.00
N ASP A 14 -16.94 11.88 -18.82
CA ASP A 14 -17.66 10.68 -18.38
C ASP A 14 -16.90 10.11 -17.17
N ALA A 15 -17.56 10.04 -16.01
CA ALA A 15 -16.96 9.49 -14.80
C ALA A 15 -16.71 7.99 -15.00
N HIS A 16 -15.50 7.53 -14.73
CA HIS A 16 -15.19 6.10 -14.80
C HIS A 16 -15.74 5.42 -13.55
N PHE A 17 -16.33 4.22 -13.67
CA PHE A 17 -16.89 3.53 -12.51
C PHE A 17 -15.88 3.23 -11.40
N THR A 18 -14.60 3.13 -11.78
CA THR A 18 -13.48 2.96 -10.84
C THR A 18 -13.28 4.18 -9.93
N ASP A 19 -13.71 5.37 -10.35
CA ASP A 19 -13.54 6.62 -9.59
C ASP A 19 -14.43 6.67 -8.34
N PHE A 20 -15.43 5.77 -8.24
CA PHE A 20 -16.30 5.65 -7.07
C PHE A 20 -15.79 4.66 -6.01
N VAL A 21 -14.72 3.93 -6.31
CA VAL A 21 -14.18 2.93 -5.39
C VAL A 21 -13.13 3.58 -4.49
N ASP A 22 -13.35 3.49 -3.18
CA ASP A 22 -12.36 3.85 -2.16
C ASP A 22 -11.85 2.57 -1.47
N PRO A 23 -10.63 2.10 -1.79
CA PRO A 23 -10.04 0.90 -1.18
C PRO A 23 -9.77 1.02 0.32
N PHE A 24 -9.78 2.22 0.91
CA PHE A 24 -9.57 2.40 2.35
C PHE A 24 -10.82 2.09 3.16
N ILE A 25 -12.01 2.07 2.55
CA ILE A 25 -13.24 1.71 3.27
C ILE A 25 -13.15 0.26 3.78
N GLY A 26 -13.28 0.10 5.10
CA GLY A 26 -13.21 -1.21 5.78
C GLY A 26 -11.81 -1.59 6.26
N THR A 27 -10.78 -0.80 5.94
CA THR A 27 -9.40 -1.04 6.40
C THR A 27 -9.15 -0.60 7.84
N GLY A 28 -10.12 0.07 8.46
CA GLY A 28 -10.14 0.36 9.89
C GLY A 28 -11.32 -0.32 10.60
N GLY A 29 -11.28 -0.33 11.92
CA GLY A 29 -12.38 -0.84 12.74
C GLY A 29 -12.48 -2.38 12.67
N GLN A 30 -13.58 -2.90 12.12
CA GLN A 30 -13.88 -4.34 12.06
C GLN A 30 -14.15 -4.84 10.63
N GLY A 31 -13.80 -4.03 9.61
CA GLY A 31 -14.02 -4.42 8.21
C GLY A 31 -13.00 -5.47 7.75
N HIS A 32 -11.76 -5.35 8.21
CA HIS A 32 -10.66 -6.27 7.88
C HIS A 32 -10.44 -6.37 6.36
N THR A 33 -10.47 -5.25 5.64
CA THR A 33 -10.09 -5.18 4.22
C THR A 33 -8.66 -4.68 4.07
N PHE A 34 -8.12 -4.75 2.85
CA PHE A 34 -6.77 -4.25 2.52
C PHE A 34 -6.84 -3.23 1.37
N PRO A 35 -5.98 -2.19 1.36
CA PRO A 35 -6.01 -1.15 0.33
C PRO A 35 -5.18 -1.48 -0.92
N GLY A 36 -4.44 -2.59 -0.91
CA GLY A 36 -3.51 -2.99 -1.96
C GLY A 36 -4.11 -3.27 -3.33
N ALA A 37 -3.21 -3.39 -4.31
CA ALA A 37 -3.56 -3.66 -5.69
C ALA A 37 -4.03 -5.10 -5.91
N SER A 38 -5.23 -5.26 -6.46
CA SER A 38 -5.74 -6.53 -6.95
C SER A 38 -6.68 -6.34 -8.14
N LEU A 39 -6.75 -7.34 -9.01
CA LEU A 39 -7.81 -7.44 -10.01
C LEU A 39 -9.01 -8.20 -9.42
N PRO A 40 -10.23 -8.07 -10.01
CA PRO A 40 -11.36 -8.89 -9.60
C PRO A 40 -10.99 -10.38 -9.60
N PHE A 41 -11.11 -11.03 -8.44
CA PHE A 41 -10.78 -12.45 -8.22
C PHE A 41 -9.31 -12.80 -8.54
N GLY A 42 -8.40 -11.83 -8.44
CA GLY A 42 -6.96 -12.05 -8.58
C GLY A 42 -6.42 -12.92 -7.45
N MET A 43 -5.48 -13.81 -7.81
CA MET A 43 -4.73 -14.64 -6.86
C MET A 43 -3.75 -13.79 -6.04
N VAL A 44 -3.19 -12.74 -6.65
CA VAL A 44 -2.33 -11.77 -5.98
C VAL A 44 -3.17 -10.63 -5.43
N GLN A 45 -2.96 -10.34 -4.16
CA GLN A 45 -3.47 -9.16 -3.46
C GLN A 45 -2.24 -8.43 -2.91
N LEU A 46 -1.63 -7.57 -3.73
CA LEU A 46 -0.36 -6.95 -3.39
C LEU A 46 -0.62 -5.69 -2.55
N SER A 47 -0.38 -5.77 -1.24
CA SER A 47 -0.82 -4.76 -0.26
C SER A 47 0.25 -4.46 0.79
N PRO A 48 0.24 -3.28 1.43
CA PRO A 48 1.03 -3.00 2.63
C PRO A 48 0.62 -3.87 3.82
N ASP A 49 1.61 -4.17 4.67
CA ASP A 49 1.45 -4.80 5.97
C ASP A 49 1.84 -3.84 7.09
N THR A 50 0.89 -3.48 7.97
CA THR A 50 1.10 -2.68 9.19
C THR A 50 1.01 -3.51 10.48
N ARG A 51 0.59 -4.78 10.39
CA ARG A 51 0.45 -5.73 11.49
C ARG A 51 0.85 -7.13 11.04
N MET A 52 1.74 -7.76 11.79
CA MET A 52 2.29 -9.08 11.43
C MET A 52 1.78 -10.23 12.29
N THR A 53 1.32 -9.95 13.51
CA THR A 53 0.92 -11.01 14.44
C THR A 53 -0.54 -10.89 14.82
N GLU A 54 -1.16 -12.02 15.17
CA GLU A 54 -2.53 -12.06 15.71
C GLU A 54 -2.72 -11.14 16.92
N LYS A 55 -1.65 -10.91 17.69
CA LYS A 55 -1.67 -10.02 18.85
C LYS A 55 -1.78 -8.55 18.47
N ASP A 56 -1.31 -8.19 17.28
CA ASP A 56 -1.30 -6.81 16.78
C ASP A 56 -2.64 -6.43 16.12
N GLY A 57 -3.49 -7.42 15.81
CA GLY A 57 -4.81 -7.24 15.22
C GLY A 57 -4.91 -7.91 13.85
N PHE A 58 -6.13 -8.32 13.51
CA PHE A 58 -6.37 -9.18 12.35
C PHE A 58 -6.19 -8.45 11.01
N ILE A 59 -5.54 -9.15 10.08
CA ILE A 59 -5.29 -8.86 8.66
C ILE A 59 -4.32 -7.70 8.39
N GLY A 60 -3.12 -8.04 7.92
CA GLY A 60 -2.12 -7.23 7.21
C GLY A 60 -2.08 -5.73 7.51
N TYR A 61 -3.09 -4.98 7.08
CA TYR A 61 -3.19 -3.52 7.18
C TYR A 61 -4.31 -3.06 8.12
N HIS A 62 -4.04 -2.04 8.93
CA HIS A 62 -5.07 -1.30 9.66
C HIS A 62 -4.84 0.22 9.59
N TYR A 63 -5.87 0.96 9.18
CA TYR A 63 -5.82 2.41 8.92
C TYR A 63 -5.47 3.30 10.14
N SER A 64 -5.40 2.76 11.36
CA SER A 64 -4.93 3.55 12.51
C SER A 64 -3.42 3.56 12.66
N ASP A 65 -2.73 2.71 11.91
CA ASP A 65 -1.32 2.46 12.09
C ASP A 65 -0.51 3.41 11.20
N ASP A 66 0.68 3.77 11.67
CA ASP A 66 1.56 4.75 11.02
C ASP A 66 2.88 4.12 10.57
N THR A 67 2.95 2.79 10.57
CA THR A 67 4.16 2.01 10.32
C THR A 67 3.85 0.86 9.36
N ILE A 68 4.66 0.72 8.31
CA ILE A 68 4.60 -0.38 7.35
C ILE A 68 5.83 -1.26 7.54
N TYR A 69 5.60 -2.56 7.71
CA TYR A 69 6.63 -3.57 7.72
C TYR A 69 7.10 -3.89 6.30
N GLY A 70 6.19 -4.01 5.35
CA GLY A 70 6.52 -4.22 3.95
C GLY A 70 5.28 -4.42 3.10
N PHE A 71 5.47 -5.09 1.98
CA PHE A 71 4.42 -5.33 0.99
C PHE A 71 4.42 -6.81 0.60
N SER A 72 3.45 -7.56 1.10
CA SER A 72 3.26 -8.98 0.78
C SER A 72 2.26 -9.20 -0.37
N HIS A 73 2.31 -10.39 -0.97
CA HIS A 73 1.62 -10.68 -2.23
C HIS A 73 0.25 -11.34 -2.05
N THR A 74 -0.11 -11.75 -0.83
CA THR A 74 -1.32 -12.52 -0.55
C THR A 74 -2.04 -11.98 0.69
N HIS A 75 -3.36 -11.76 0.56
CA HIS A 75 -4.18 -11.20 1.63
C HIS A 75 -5.61 -11.75 1.58
N LEU A 76 -6.24 -11.91 2.74
CA LEU A 76 -7.67 -12.16 2.87
C LEU A 76 -8.44 -10.87 3.11
N SER A 77 -9.61 -10.73 2.49
CA SER A 77 -10.51 -9.60 2.70
C SER A 77 -11.73 -10.04 3.51
N GLY A 78 -11.96 -9.40 4.66
CA GLY A 78 -13.12 -9.62 5.53
C GLY A 78 -13.03 -10.86 6.43
N SER A 79 -11.84 -11.43 6.60
CA SER A 79 -11.60 -12.56 7.50
C SER A 79 -11.52 -12.09 8.97
N SER A 80 -11.83 -12.97 9.90
CA SER A 80 -11.57 -12.77 11.33
C SER A 80 -10.36 -13.59 11.83
N GLN A 81 -9.64 -14.24 10.92
CA GLN A 81 -8.45 -15.05 11.18
C GLN A 81 -7.27 -14.47 10.41
N VAL A 82 -6.08 -14.49 11.02
CA VAL A 82 -4.83 -14.11 10.36
C VAL A 82 -4.30 -15.31 9.58
N ASP A 83 -4.14 -15.13 8.28
CA ASP A 83 -3.49 -16.08 7.38
C ASP A 83 -2.98 -15.27 6.17
N PHE A 84 -2.09 -15.85 5.35
CA PHE A 84 -1.36 -15.18 4.27
C PHE A 84 -0.36 -14.12 4.75
N GLY A 85 -0.06 -13.09 3.96
CA GLY A 85 1.09 -12.20 4.18
C GLY A 85 2.39 -12.73 3.57
N ASP A 86 2.29 -13.59 2.55
CA ASP A 86 3.45 -14.29 1.99
C ASP A 86 4.26 -13.42 1.03
N ILE A 87 5.56 -13.69 0.98
CA ILE A 87 6.53 -13.04 0.07
C ILE A 87 6.53 -11.54 0.33
N LEU A 88 7.06 -11.13 1.49
CA LEU A 88 7.13 -9.74 1.86
C LEU A 88 8.37 -9.09 1.26
N LEU A 89 8.16 -7.98 0.56
CA LEU A 89 9.23 -7.11 0.08
C LEU A 89 9.20 -5.77 0.80
N MET A 90 10.37 -5.29 1.23
CA MET A 90 10.52 -3.96 1.82
C MET A 90 11.73 -3.23 1.24
N PRO A 91 11.54 -2.12 0.49
CA PRO A 91 12.65 -1.31 0.01
C PRO A 91 13.20 -0.43 1.14
N THR A 92 14.53 -0.35 1.27
CA THR A 92 15.20 0.41 2.33
C THR A 92 16.40 1.19 1.80
N VAL A 93 16.85 2.20 2.57
CA VAL A 93 18.09 2.93 2.31
C VAL A 93 19.00 2.84 3.54
N GLY A 94 20.29 2.61 3.32
CA GLY A 94 21.30 2.58 4.37
C GLY A 94 21.61 1.18 4.88
N HIS A 95 21.85 1.04 6.18
CA HIS A 95 22.21 -0.23 6.80
C HIS A 95 21.01 -1.20 6.77
N VAL A 96 21.20 -2.37 6.17
CA VAL A 96 20.15 -3.40 6.09
C VAL A 96 20.01 -4.08 7.44
N ASN A 97 18.86 -3.87 8.10
CA ASN A 97 18.42 -4.71 9.20
C ASN A 97 17.57 -5.85 8.63
N ILE A 98 17.90 -7.10 8.96
CA ILE A 98 17.16 -8.29 8.51
C ILE A 98 16.15 -8.78 9.54
N GLN A 99 16.04 -8.11 10.69
CA GLN A 99 15.02 -8.40 11.68
C GLN A 99 13.79 -7.54 11.39
N GLN A 100 12.61 -8.11 11.63
CA GLN A 100 11.35 -7.37 11.60
C GLN A 100 11.35 -6.21 12.60
N GLY A 101 12.03 -6.38 13.74
CA GLY A 101 12.09 -5.37 14.81
C GLY A 101 10.79 -5.24 15.58
N SER A 102 10.58 -4.08 16.22
CA SER A 102 9.41 -3.75 17.03
C SER A 102 8.96 -2.33 16.74
N THR A 103 7.70 -2.12 16.36
CA THR A 103 7.10 -0.79 16.07
C THR A 103 7.31 0.28 17.15
N ARG A 104 7.67 -0.11 18.38
CA ARG A 104 8.03 0.81 19.48
C ARG A 104 9.42 1.43 19.36
N HIS A 105 10.32 0.86 18.55
CA HIS A 105 11.73 1.25 18.46
C HIS A 105 12.22 1.29 17.01
N THR A 106 11.90 2.33 16.23
CA THR A 106 12.12 2.46 14.77
C THR A 106 13.44 1.91 14.21
N GLU A 107 14.52 1.96 14.98
CA GLU A 107 15.84 1.44 14.58
C GLU A 107 15.98 -0.10 14.69
N SER A 108 15.00 -0.80 15.25
CA SER A 108 15.08 -2.22 15.57
C SER A 108 14.82 -3.15 14.39
N GLY A 109 14.32 -2.65 13.25
CA GLY A 109 13.98 -3.46 12.08
C GLY A 109 14.03 -2.70 10.75
N TYR A 110 13.47 -3.31 9.69
CA TYR A 110 13.43 -2.76 8.33
C TYR A 110 12.16 -1.96 7.99
N TYR A 111 11.24 -1.79 8.95
CA TYR A 111 9.99 -1.10 8.72
C TYR A 111 10.20 0.41 8.55
N SER A 112 9.17 1.09 8.04
CA SER A 112 9.18 2.53 7.87
C SER A 112 7.90 3.15 8.38
N LYS A 113 8.02 4.33 8.98
CA LYS A 113 6.89 5.23 9.17
C LYS A 113 6.29 5.67 7.84
N PHE A 114 4.98 5.86 7.82
CA PHE A 114 4.23 6.45 6.72
C PHE A 114 3.10 7.33 7.26
N SER A 115 2.38 8.01 6.36
CA SER A 115 1.22 8.82 6.70
C SER A 115 0.19 8.70 5.59
N HIS A 116 -1.09 8.65 5.97
CA HIS A 116 -2.21 8.63 5.02
C HIS A 116 -2.26 9.87 4.12
N ASP A 117 -1.65 11.00 4.52
CA ASP A 117 -1.52 12.20 3.67
C ASP A 117 -0.64 11.95 2.43
N LYS A 118 0.18 10.90 2.45
CA LYS A 118 1.06 10.47 1.37
C LYS A 118 0.82 9.01 1.01
N GLU A 119 -0.43 8.58 1.12
CA GLU A 119 -0.90 7.25 0.75
C GLU A 119 -2.07 7.40 -0.22
N GLU A 120 -2.05 6.62 -1.29
CA GLU A 120 -3.07 6.67 -2.35
C GLU A 120 -3.43 5.23 -2.76
N ALA A 121 -4.72 4.95 -2.93
CA ALA A 121 -5.20 3.67 -3.40
C ALA A 121 -6.34 3.85 -4.40
N SER A 122 -6.39 2.98 -5.41
CA SER A 122 -7.47 2.90 -6.39
C SER A 122 -7.57 1.47 -6.93
N PRO A 123 -8.64 1.07 -7.64
CA PRO A 123 -8.74 -0.28 -8.19
C PRO A 123 -7.50 -0.71 -8.98
N GLY A 124 -6.81 -1.74 -8.49
CA GLY A 124 -5.60 -2.30 -9.13
C GLY A 124 -4.31 -1.51 -8.89
N TYR A 125 -4.29 -0.52 -8.00
CA TYR A 125 -3.12 0.32 -7.74
C TYR A 125 -3.04 0.81 -6.30
N TYR A 126 -1.83 0.78 -5.73
CA TYR A 126 -1.53 1.34 -4.41
C TYR A 126 -0.21 2.11 -4.45
N ARG A 127 -0.12 3.20 -3.70
CA ARG A 127 1.09 4.02 -3.57
C ARG A 127 1.25 4.55 -2.15
N VAL A 128 2.48 4.56 -1.66
CA VAL A 128 2.80 5.17 -0.36
C VAL A 128 4.21 5.74 -0.33
N TRP A 129 4.39 6.82 0.44
CA TRP A 129 5.70 7.35 0.79
C TRP A 129 6.23 6.74 2.09
N LEU A 130 7.39 6.08 2.02
CA LEU A 130 8.11 5.56 3.17
C LEU A 130 8.99 6.67 3.78
N GLY A 131 8.53 7.23 4.90
CA GLY A 131 9.12 8.39 5.55
C GLY A 131 10.56 8.20 6.02
N ASP A 132 10.88 7.03 6.56
CA ASP A 132 12.21 6.76 7.16
C ASP A 132 13.30 6.56 6.10
N TYR A 133 12.92 6.06 4.91
CA TYR A 133 13.85 5.80 3.82
C TYR A 133 13.79 6.82 2.68
N GLY A 134 12.76 7.67 2.66
CA GLY A 134 12.53 8.63 1.59
C GLY A 134 12.23 7.96 0.24
N ILE A 135 11.46 6.87 0.24
CA ILE A 135 11.16 6.06 -0.95
C ILE A 135 9.69 6.21 -1.33
N ASP A 136 9.42 6.47 -2.60
CA ASP A 136 8.07 6.37 -3.18
C ASP A 136 7.83 4.95 -3.69
N VAL A 137 6.83 4.27 -3.13
CA VAL A 137 6.46 2.91 -3.49
C VAL A 137 5.16 2.92 -4.28
N GLN A 138 5.14 2.25 -5.43
CA GLN A 138 3.96 2.08 -6.28
C GLN A 138 3.79 0.60 -6.62
N LEU A 139 2.57 0.09 -6.45
CA LEU A 139 2.22 -1.31 -6.59
C LEU A 139 1.07 -1.46 -7.58
N THR A 140 1.14 -2.48 -8.43
CA THR A 140 0.01 -2.94 -9.25
C THR A 140 0.05 -4.45 -9.41
N ALA A 141 -1.06 -5.06 -9.80
CA ALA A 141 -1.17 -6.51 -9.92
C ALA A 141 -1.94 -6.94 -11.18
N THR A 142 -1.57 -8.11 -11.69
CA THR A 142 -2.40 -8.89 -12.61
C THR A 142 -3.10 -10.01 -11.85
N GLN A 143 -3.71 -10.97 -12.56
CA GLN A 143 -4.35 -12.12 -11.91
C GLN A 143 -3.40 -12.94 -11.03
N ARG A 144 -2.09 -12.99 -11.33
CA ARG A 144 -1.12 -13.86 -10.62
C ARG A 144 0.28 -13.27 -10.44
N VAL A 145 0.47 -12.00 -10.79
CA VAL A 145 1.78 -11.32 -10.72
C VAL A 145 1.61 -9.97 -10.06
N GLY A 146 2.46 -9.67 -9.08
CA GLY A 146 2.61 -8.34 -8.50
C GLY A 146 3.77 -7.58 -9.14
N PHE A 147 3.59 -6.28 -9.36
CA PHE A 147 4.62 -5.37 -9.85
C PHE A 147 4.89 -4.31 -8.79
N HIS A 148 6.18 -4.12 -8.50
CA HIS A 148 6.67 -3.11 -7.58
C HIS A 148 7.50 -2.09 -8.36
N LYS A 149 7.27 -0.81 -8.11
CA LYS A 149 8.13 0.29 -8.55
C LYS A 149 8.54 1.10 -7.34
N TYR A 150 9.84 1.17 -7.09
CA TYR A 150 10.42 1.94 -6.01
C TYR A 150 11.21 3.11 -6.59
N THR A 151 10.92 4.32 -6.13
CA THR A 151 11.73 5.51 -6.46
C THR A 151 12.56 5.87 -5.23
N PHE A 152 13.84 5.50 -5.28
CA PHE A 152 14.79 5.78 -4.21
C PHE A 152 15.31 7.23 -4.28
N PRO A 153 15.73 7.81 -3.14
CA PRO A 153 16.52 9.03 -3.16
C PRO A 153 17.90 8.74 -3.78
N GLN A 154 18.67 9.79 -4.12
CA GLN A 154 20.04 9.61 -4.57
C GLN A 154 20.89 9.01 -3.43
N THR A 155 21.36 7.77 -3.61
CA THR A 155 22.11 7.02 -2.59
C THR A 155 22.94 5.91 -3.24
N GLU A 156 24.00 5.48 -2.55
CA GLU A 156 24.79 4.29 -2.92
C GLU A 156 24.33 3.04 -2.17
N ASN A 157 23.42 3.17 -1.20
CA ASN A 157 22.99 2.10 -0.29
C ASN A 157 21.48 1.82 -0.44
N ALA A 158 21.00 1.61 -1.67
CA ALA A 158 19.62 1.20 -1.94
C ALA A 158 19.48 -0.32 -1.85
N ASN A 159 18.48 -0.80 -1.11
CA ASN A 159 18.26 -2.23 -0.88
C ASN A 159 16.78 -2.60 -1.01
N VAL A 160 16.53 -3.89 -1.23
CA VAL A 160 15.20 -4.51 -1.11
C VAL A 160 15.34 -5.75 -0.25
N VAL A 161 14.67 -5.76 0.90
CA VAL A 161 14.60 -6.90 1.81
C VAL A 161 13.50 -7.83 1.32
N LEU A 162 13.79 -9.13 1.29
CA LEU A 162 12.82 -10.20 1.09
C LEU A 162 12.70 -10.97 2.40
N ASP A 163 11.53 -10.90 3.02
CA ASP A 163 11.17 -11.68 4.20
C ASP A 163 10.22 -12.82 3.81
N LEU A 164 10.58 -14.04 4.21
CA LEU A 164 9.84 -15.28 3.94
C LEU A 164 9.41 -15.96 5.25
N THR A 165 9.51 -15.27 6.39
CA THR A 165 9.33 -15.83 7.73
C THR A 165 8.20 -15.21 8.52
#